data_AF-A0A8J1Y9B0-F1
#
_entry.id   AF-A0A8J1Y9B0-F1
#
_cell.length_a   1.000
_cell.length_b   1.000
_cell.length_c   1.000
_cell.angle_alpha   90.00
_cell.angle_beta   90.00
_cell.angle_gamma   90.00
#
_symmetry.space_group_name_H-M   'P 1'
#
loop_
_entity.id
_entity.type
_entity.pdbx_description
1 polymer ?
#
loop_
_entity_poly.entity_id
_entity_poly.type
_entity_poly.pdbx_seq_one_letter_code
_entity_poly.pdbx_strand_id
1 'polypeptide(L)'
;MTMEERTTTLLITAVRLRNYLARWKWIIAGVYGMILILIMTNIGKPMIRNEQLNGVIESLDSRTVKRETSGTAEKRNLTRKEKDILLVEEYKNYVKTHNITVTMFTTFADREESRYIIQNNTVLNWLHLQNVNFKLILFGNRQEIADYQLQHVKSFKKRIKSLQTDAHWRREPSYLTSNELYESKSYSKNNSYYQTWDFIPLEKHLTAHGRPILKQMYLEVQRRYNSDLYMYVNGDILFHARSFLHTLYGIKQFVDDRKTKTKKWLIFGGRREVSFYDQKKKMTRELQYGHDAEITNVSRNSRVMNQNALDFFICSKTSFQWALVPNFVVSLPLFDHWLVLYSNKVGIETFDITNTARVVHQKGVQKLKDSIYEKADDLNRFIFDTSLGIRCAFDTSMARLHCMRKATKIRRVGKEDVIVVTKNHKFDTPANNSCIFPYPLTAPILDPISDEY
;
A
#
# COMPACT_ATOMS: atom_id res chain seq x y z
N MET A 1 -11.22 62.85 -35.10
CA MET A 1 -10.08 61.96 -34.82
C MET A 1 -9.76 61.14 -36.06
N THR A 2 -8.52 61.19 -36.53
CA THR A 2 -8.03 60.31 -37.59
C THR A 2 -7.99 58.85 -37.10
N MET A 3 -7.92 57.89 -38.01
CA MET A 3 -7.87 56.46 -37.64
C MET A 3 -6.64 56.13 -36.77
N GLU A 4 -5.54 56.86 -36.99
CA GLU A 4 -4.31 56.77 -36.22
C GLU A 4 -4.49 57.22 -34.76
N GLU A 5 -5.22 58.33 -34.53
CA GLU A 5 -5.53 58.81 -33.18
C GLU A 5 -6.42 57.81 -32.40
N ARG A 6 -7.35 57.13 -33.09
CA ARG A 6 -8.20 56.08 -32.47
C ARG A 6 -7.38 54.88 -32.04
N THR A 7 -6.44 54.46 -32.89
CA THR A 7 -5.56 53.31 -32.62
C THR A 7 -4.62 53.61 -31.45
N THR A 8 -4.03 54.80 -31.42
CA THR A 8 -3.18 55.26 -30.31
C THR A 8 -3.95 55.35 -29.00
N THR A 9 -5.20 55.84 -29.03
CA THR A 9 -6.06 55.92 -27.83
C THR A 9 -6.41 54.54 -27.27
N LEU A 10 -6.72 53.58 -28.16
CA LEU A 10 -7.00 52.19 -27.77
C LEU A 10 -5.77 51.51 -27.16
N LEU A 11 -4.58 51.73 -27.74
CA LEU A 11 -3.34 51.15 -27.24
C LEU A 11 -3.00 51.69 -25.83
N ILE A 12 -3.13 53.00 -25.62
CA ILE A 12 -2.92 53.64 -24.30
C ILE A 12 -3.92 53.09 -23.28
N THR A 13 -5.18 52.90 -23.67
CA THR A 13 -6.22 52.35 -22.80
C THR A 13 -5.93 50.90 -22.42
N ALA A 14 -5.49 50.07 -23.38
CA ALA A 14 -5.11 48.68 -23.13
C ALA A 14 -3.90 48.57 -22.19
N VAL A 15 -2.89 49.42 -22.35
CA VAL A 15 -1.72 49.46 -21.46
C VAL A 15 -2.12 49.89 -20.05
N ARG A 16 -2.99 50.91 -19.92
CA ARG A 16 -3.52 51.34 -18.61
C ARG A 16 -4.33 50.23 -17.93
N LEU A 17 -5.18 49.52 -18.68
CA LEU A 17 -5.96 48.40 -18.16
C LEU A 17 -5.05 47.24 -17.71
N ARG A 18 -4.02 46.90 -18.50
CA ARG A 18 -3.03 45.87 -18.12
C ARG A 18 -2.31 46.23 -16.83
N ASN A 19 -1.86 47.48 -16.67
CA ASN A 19 -1.18 47.94 -15.46
C ASN A 19 -2.12 47.99 -14.25
N TYR A 20 -3.39 48.35 -14.45
CA TYR A 20 -4.42 48.31 -13.44
C TYR A 20 -4.66 46.87 -12.95
N LEU A 21 -4.86 45.92 -13.86
CA LEU A 21 -5.04 44.51 -13.53
C LEU A 21 -3.81 43.90 -12.85
N ALA A 22 -2.60 44.31 -13.24
CA ALA A 22 -1.36 43.88 -12.57
C ALA A 22 -1.29 44.36 -11.11
N ARG A 23 -1.74 45.58 -10.81
CA ARG A 23 -1.84 46.08 -9.42
C ARG A 23 -2.85 45.28 -8.60
N TRP A 24 -4.00 44.92 -9.17
CA TRP A 24 -4.99 44.08 -8.50
C TRP A 24 -4.49 42.67 -8.19
N LYS A 25 -3.66 42.07 -9.07
CA LYS A 25 -3.01 40.78 -8.79
C LYS A 25 -2.16 40.82 -7.52
N TRP A 26 -1.39 41.89 -7.32
CA TRP A 26 -0.56 42.07 -6.11
C TRP A 26 -1.40 42.29 -4.85
N ILE A 27 -2.50 43.05 -4.95
CA ILE A 27 -3.43 43.26 -3.82
C ILE A 27 -4.08 41.94 -3.42
N ILE A 28 -4.58 41.16 -4.39
CA ILE A 28 -5.20 39.85 -4.14
C ILE A 28 -4.17 38.89 -3.51
N ALA A 29 -2.95 38.82 -4.05
CA ALA A 29 -1.88 38.01 -3.48
C ALA A 29 -1.52 38.42 -2.04
N GLY A 30 -1.49 39.72 -1.75
CA GLY A 30 -1.27 40.26 -0.40
C GLY A 30 -2.38 39.89 0.59
N VAL A 31 -3.65 39.96 0.17
CA VAL A 31 -4.80 39.56 1.00
C VAL A 31 -4.76 38.05 1.28
N TYR A 32 -4.50 37.22 0.28
CA TYR A 32 -4.34 35.77 0.48
C TYR A 32 -3.15 35.44 1.39
N GLY A 33 -2.03 36.16 1.26
CA GLY A 33 -0.88 36.04 2.15
C GLY A 33 -1.22 36.38 3.60
N MET A 34 -1.95 37.48 3.85
CA MET A 34 -2.40 37.85 5.20
C MET A 34 -3.38 36.84 5.79
N ILE A 35 -4.32 36.32 5.00
CA ILE A 35 -5.26 35.28 5.44
C ILE A 35 -4.47 34.01 5.83
N LEU A 36 -3.47 33.62 5.03
CA LEU A 36 -2.64 32.45 5.33
C LEU A 36 -1.83 32.65 6.62
N ILE A 37 -1.26 33.84 6.84
CA ILE A 37 -0.54 34.19 8.07
C ILE A 37 -1.50 34.11 9.27
N LEU A 38 -2.70 34.70 9.17
CA LEU A 38 -3.71 34.66 10.23
C LEU A 38 -4.14 33.23 10.58
N ILE A 39 -4.30 32.37 9.57
CA ILE A 39 -4.59 30.93 9.75
C ILE A 39 -3.41 30.24 10.45
N MET A 40 -2.18 30.48 10.02
CA MET A 40 -1.00 29.87 10.64
C MET A 40 -0.79 30.34 12.09
N THR A 41 -1.05 31.62 12.39
CA THR A 41 -0.91 32.16 13.75
C THR A 41 -2.01 31.70 14.71
N ASN A 42 -3.22 31.37 14.21
CA ASN A 42 -4.31 30.84 15.03
C ASN A 42 -4.26 29.33 15.26
N ILE A 43 -3.54 28.57 14.42
CA ILE A 43 -3.35 27.12 14.58
C ILE A 43 -2.22 26.79 15.59
N GLY A 44 -1.44 27.79 16.02
CA GLY A 44 -0.31 27.63 16.95
C GLY A 44 -0.65 27.50 18.44
N LYS A 45 -1.92 27.38 18.85
CA LYS A 45 -2.28 27.07 20.25
C LYS A 45 -2.47 25.55 20.40
N PRO A 46 -1.59 24.82 21.11
CA PRO A 46 -1.75 23.39 21.32
C PRO A 46 -2.90 23.15 22.30
N MET A 47 -4.10 22.93 21.77
CA MET A 47 -5.18 22.33 22.53
C MET A 47 -4.98 20.80 22.50
N ILE A 48 -4.98 20.24 23.71
CA ILE A 48 -4.93 18.80 24.08
C ILE A 48 -3.51 18.28 24.36
N ARG A 49 -3.20 18.24 25.67
CA ARG A 49 -2.06 17.53 26.26
C ARG A 49 -2.16 16.02 25.97
N ASN A 50 -1.04 15.43 25.60
CA ASN A 50 -0.83 13.98 25.41
C ASN A 50 -1.04 13.11 26.68
N GLU A 51 -1.32 13.72 27.84
CA GLU A 51 -1.51 13.01 29.11
C GLU A 51 -2.83 12.21 29.16
N GLN A 52 -3.85 12.60 28.38
CA GLN A 52 -5.12 11.87 28.37
C GLN A 52 -5.11 10.61 27.47
N LEU A 53 -4.22 10.52 26.48
CA LEU A 53 -4.16 9.35 25.60
C LEU A 53 -3.37 8.18 26.23
N ASN A 54 -2.31 8.49 26.98
CA ASN A 54 -1.56 7.47 27.74
C ASN A 54 -2.39 6.91 28.90
N GLY A 55 -3.20 7.74 29.57
CA GLY A 55 -4.13 7.28 30.61
C GLY A 55 -5.26 6.38 30.07
N VAL A 56 -5.69 6.56 28.82
CA VAL A 56 -6.71 5.69 28.20
C VAL A 56 -6.11 4.33 27.83
N ILE A 57 -4.87 4.28 27.35
CA ILE A 57 -4.18 3.01 27.02
C ILE A 57 -3.87 2.20 28.30
N GLU A 58 -3.43 2.84 29.39
CA GLU A 58 -3.20 2.16 30.68
C GLU A 58 -4.52 1.78 31.40
N SER A 59 -5.60 2.54 31.23
CA SER A 59 -6.92 2.19 31.79
C SER A 59 -7.63 1.06 31.04
N LEU A 60 -7.29 0.83 29.76
CA LEU A 60 -7.85 -0.27 28.96
C LEU A 60 -7.16 -1.60 29.28
N ASP A 61 -5.86 -1.60 29.57
CA ASP A 61 -5.13 -2.81 29.96
C ASP A 61 -5.55 -3.33 31.35
N SER A 62 -6.00 -2.42 32.26
CA SER A 62 -6.47 -2.77 33.60
C SER A 62 -7.96 -3.13 33.71
N ARG A 63 -8.81 -2.64 32.79
CA ARG A 63 -10.28 -2.91 32.81
C ARG A 63 -10.67 -4.18 32.07
N THR A 64 -9.88 -4.64 31.10
CA THR A 64 -10.22 -5.80 30.25
C THR A 64 -10.14 -7.14 30.99
N VAL A 65 -9.43 -7.20 32.11
CA VAL A 65 -9.29 -8.43 32.91
C VAL A 65 -10.41 -8.62 33.94
N LYS A 66 -11.27 -7.62 34.18
CA LYS A 66 -12.21 -7.65 35.33
C LYS A 66 -13.58 -8.29 35.08
N ARG A 67 -13.95 -8.67 33.85
CA ARG A 67 -15.38 -8.99 33.58
C ARG A 67 -15.80 -10.43 33.31
N GLU A 68 -14.90 -11.37 33.12
CA GLU A 68 -15.29 -12.78 32.94
C GLU A 68 -14.30 -13.69 33.65
N THR A 69 -14.66 -14.13 34.86
CA THR A 69 -14.21 -15.35 35.57
C THR A 69 -14.55 -15.22 37.05
N SER A 70 -15.79 -15.57 37.42
CA SER A 70 -16.19 -15.85 38.81
C SER A 70 -15.79 -17.28 39.20
N GLY A 71 -14.54 -17.64 38.90
CA GLY A 71 -13.90 -18.87 39.34
C GLY A 71 -12.53 -18.48 39.89
N THR A 72 -12.23 -18.91 41.10
CA THR A 72 -11.03 -18.64 41.90
C THR A 72 -9.75 -19.21 41.26
N ALA A 73 -9.45 -18.82 40.03
CA ALA A 73 -8.16 -19.02 39.40
C ALA A 73 -7.31 -17.77 39.66
N GLU A 74 -6.25 -17.96 40.42
CA GLU A 74 -5.24 -16.95 40.76
C GLU A 74 -4.75 -16.26 39.47
N LYS A 75 -5.14 -15.00 39.27
CA LYS A 75 -4.76 -14.21 38.09
C LYS A 75 -3.28 -13.85 38.18
N ARG A 76 -2.43 -14.78 37.78
CA ARG A 76 -1.01 -14.49 37.57
C ARG A 76 -0.88 -13.46 36.44
N ASN A 77 -0.30 -12.31 36.74
CA ASN A 77 0.06 -11.32 35.73
C ASN A 77 1.12 -11.94 34.81
N LEU A 78 0.72 -12.28 33.59
CA LEU A 78 1.62 -12.76 32.56
C LEU A 78 2.65 -11.69 32.24
N THR A 79 3.90 -12.09 32.17
CA THR A 79 4.99 -11.26 31.65
C THR A 79 4.74 -10.90 30.19
N ARG A 80 5.34 -9.81 29.71
CA ARG A 80 5.27 -9.41 28.29
C ARG A 80 5.67 -10.57 27.35
N LYS A 81 6.68 -11.34 27.74
CA LYS A 81 7.16 -12.52 27.01
C LYS A 81 6.09 -13.61 26.91
N GLU A 82 5.40 -13.93 28.00
CA GLU A 82 4.33 -14.94 28.00
C GLU A 82 3.13 -14.46 27.17
N LYS A 83 2.79 -13.16 27.23
CA LYS A 83 1.76 -12.58 26.35
C LYS A 83 2.14 -12.72 24.87
N ASP A 84 3.39 -12.46 24.51
CA ASP A 84 3.87 -12.61 23.12
C ASP A 84 3.84 -14.09 22.65
N ILE A 85 4.19 -15.04 23.51
CA ILE A 85 4.13 -16.48 23.20
C ILE A 85 2.69 -16.92 22.95
N LEU A 86 1.76 -16.58 23.86
CA LEU A 86 0.35 -16.93 23.71
C LEU A 86 -0.24 -16.33 22.44
N LEU A 87 0.12 -15.08 22.12
CA LEU A 87 -0.31 -14.43 20.89
C LEU A 87 0.22 -15.15 19.64
N VAL A 88 1.47 -15.65 19.66
CA VAL A 88 2.05 -16.43 18.56
C VAL A 88 1.37 -17.80 18.41
N GLU A 89 1.03 -18.47 19.51
CA GLU A 89 0.33 -19.76 19.47
C GLU A 89 -1.13 -19.61 19.03
N GLU A 90 -1.84 -18.64 19.57
CA GLU A 90 -3.19 -18.25 19.11
C GLU A 90 -3.16 -17.95 17.61
N TYR A 91 -2.16 -17.20 17.16
CA TYR A 91 -1.94 -16.89 15.76
C TYR A 91 -1.67 -18.13 14.90
N LYS A 92 -0.80 -19.05 15.32
CA LYS A 92 -0.55 -20.31 14.60
C LYS A 92 -1.81 -21.16 14.48
N ASN A 93 -2.59 -21.25 15.57
CA ASN A 93 -3.87 -21.96 15.58
C ASN A 93 -4.89 -21.27 14.67
N TYR A 94 -4.91 -19.94 14.67
CA TYR A 94 -5.78 -19.15 13.81
C TYR A 94 -5.44 -19.37 12.33
N VAL A 95 -4.16 -19.27 11.95
CA VAL A 95 -3.67 -19.56 10.59
C VAL A 95 -4.04 -20.99 10.16
N LYS A 96 -3.90 -21.96 11.08
CA LYS A 96 -4.22 -23.36 10.81
C LYS A 96 -5.72 -23.60 10.61
N THR A 97 -6.57 -22.83 11.30
CA THR A 97 -8.04 -22.96 11.22
C THR A 97 -8.65 -22.15 10.07
N HIS A 98 -8.00 -21.05 9.67
CA HIS A 98 -8.46 -20.17 8.61
C HIS A 98 -7.55 -20.32 7.39
N ASN A 99 -7.92 -21.27 6.52
CA ASN A 99 -7.19 -21.54 5.29
C ASN A 99 -7.49 -20.46 4.23
N ILE A 100 -6.88 -19.28 4.37
CA ILE A 100 -6.88 -18.27 3.30
C ILE A 100 -5.68 -18.55 2.41
N THR A 101 -5.93 -18.71 1.11
CA THR A 101 -4.88 -18.81 0.10
C THR A 101 -4.71 -17.46 -0.60
N VAL A 102 -3.48 -16.95 -0.65
CA VAL A 102 -3.16 -15.68 -1.30
C VAL A 102 -2.13 -15.92 -2.38
N THR A 103 -2.46 -15.60 -3.64
CA THR A 103 -1.46 -15.51 -4.71
C THR A 103 -0.95 -14.07 -4.77
N MET A 104 0.27 -13.85 -4.28
CA MET A 104 0.94 -12.55 -4.29
C MET A 104 1.93 -12.48 -5.43
N PHE A 105 1.88 -11.39 -6.20
CA PHE A 105 2.70 -11.23 -7.39
C PHE A 105 3.23 -9.80 -7.54
N THR A 106 4.40 -9.71 -8.16
CA THR A 106 5.12 -8.44 -8.35
C THR A 106 5.94 -8.45 -9.62
N THR A 107 6.50 -7.29 -9.96
CA THR A 107 7.57 -7.13 -10.94
C THR A 107 8.74 -6.42 -10.29
N PHE A 108 9.95 -6.88 -10.57
CA PHE A 108 11.15 -6.13 -10.20
C PHE A 108 11.59 -5.24 -11.36
N ALA A 109 12.02 -4.03 -11.02
CA ALA A 109 12.62 -3.15 -12.01
C ALA A 109 13.98 -3.72 -12.43
N ASP A 110 14.11 -4.04 -13.71
CA ASP A 110 15.38 -4.46 -14.28
C ASP A 110 16.37 -3.28 -14.26
N ARG A 111 17.66 -3.57 -14.02
CA ARG A 111 18.83 -2.72 -14.35
C ARG A 111 19.30 -1.66 -13.36
N GLU A 112 18.96 -1.73 -12.07
CA GLU A 112 19.67 -0.91 -11.07
C GLU A 112 20.29 -1.77 -9.97
N GLU A 113 21.62 -1.90 -9.98
CA GLU A 113 22.39 -2.52 -8.89
C GLU A 113 22.07 -1.85 -7.54
N SER A 114 21.75 -0.55 -7.55
CA SER A 114 21.28 0.19 -6.38
C SER A 114 19.96 -0.34 -5.80
N ARG A 115 19.10 -0.97 -6.62
CA ARG A 115 17.82 -1.57 -6.20
C ARG A 115 17.98 -3.02 -5.72
N TYR A 116 19.15 -3.61 -5.90
CA TYR A 116 19.42 -4.98 -5.49
C TYR A 116 19.11 -5.22 -4.00
N ILE A 117 19.58 -4.32 -3.13
CA ILE A 117 19.36 -4.40 -1.68
C ILE A 117 17.86 -4.36 -1.35
N ILE A 118 17.12 -3.47 -2.02
CA ILE A 118 15.67 -3.30 -1.85
C ILE A 118 14.95 -4.60 -2.22
N GLN A 119 15.25 -5.14 -3.40
CA GLN A 119 14.64 -6.38 -3.89
C GLN A 119 14.96 -7.57 -2.97
N ASN A 120 16.20 -7.67 -2.50
CA ASN A 120 16.59 -8.74 -1.59
C ASN A 120 15.86 -8.65 -0.24
N ASN A 121 15.73 -7.44 0.33
CA ASN A 121 14.92 -7.23 1.53
C ASN A 121 13.46 -7.64 1.31
N THR A 122 12.89 -7.28 0.17
CA THR A 122 11.52 -7.66 -0.22
C THR A 122 11.38 -9.18 -0.29
N VAL A 123 12.31 -9.86 -0.96
CA VAL A 123 12.28 -11.33 -1.09
C VAL A 123 12.33 -11.98 0.29
N LEU A 124 13.28 -11.59 1.14
CA LEU A 124 13.40 -12.13 2.49
C LEU A 124 12.13 -11.87 3.32
N ASN A 125 11.60 -10.65 3.29
CA ASN A 125 10.37 -10.31 4.01
C ASN A 125 9.16 -11.14 3.54
N TRP A 126 8.99 -11.32 2.23
CA TRP A 126 7.84 -12.05 1.72
C TRP A 126 7.97 -13.57 1.89
N LEU A 127 9.19 -14.11 1.96
CA LEU A 127 9.41 -15.50 2.37
C LEU A 127 8.89 -15.76 3.80
N HIS A 128 8.92 -14.77 4.69
CA HIS A 128 8.30 -14.93 6.00
C HIS A 128 6.77 -15.01 5.94
N LEU A 129 6.13 -14.39 4.94
CA LEU A 129 4.69 -14.50 4.69
C LEU A 129 4.29 -15.87 4.11
N GLN A 130 5.18 -16.56 3.39
CA GLN A 130 4.89 -17.88 2.77
C GLN A 130 4.47 -18.95 3.76
N ASN A 131 4.89 -18.84 5.02
CA ASN A 131 4.50 -19.77 6.08
C ASN A 131 2.99 -19.77 6.38
N VAL A 132 2.22 -18.93 5.68
CA VAL A 132 0.82 -18.62 5.93
C VAL A 132 0.01 -18.71 4.61
N ASN A 133 0.28 -19.74 3.79
CA ASN A 133 -0.43 -20.03 2.53
C ASN A 133 -0.34 -18.93 1.44
N PHE A 134 0.77 -18.20 1.41
CA PHE A 134 1.09 -17.29 0.31
C PHE A 134 1.81 -18.03 -0.81
N LYS A 135 1.27 -17.94 -2.02
CA LYS A 135 1.97 -18.32 -3.25
C LYS A 135 2.63 -17.07 -3.83
N LEU A 136 3.96 -17.05 -3.90
CA LEU A 136 4.73 -15.92 -4.42
C LEU A 136 5.05 -16.10 -5.90
N ILE A 137 4.72 -15.09 -6.69
CA ILE A 137 4.96 -15.06 -8.14
C ILE A 137 5.82 -13.85 -8.49
N LEU A 138 6.90 -14.07 -9.23
CA LEU A 138 7.69 -13.01 -9.83
C LEU A 138 7.42 -12.96 -11.33
N PHE A 139 6.93 -11.83 -11.81
CA PHE A 139 6.91 -11.50 -13.23
C PHE A 139 8.24 -10.85 -13.62
N GLY A 140 8.89 -11.38 -14.66
CA GLY A 140 10.16 -10.84 -15.17
C GLY A 140 10.46 -11.30 -16.60
N ASN A 141 11.39 -10.62 -17.28
CA ASN A 141 11.86 -11.03 -18.61
C ASN A 141 13.14 -11.89 -18.56
N ARG A 142 13.71 -12.05 -17.36
CA ARG A 142 15.02 -12.68 -17.15
C ARG A 142 14.91 -13.75 -16.10
N GLN A 143 14.97 -15.00 -16.53
CA GLN A 143 15.02 -16.14 -15.63
C GLN A 143 16.23 -16.02 -14.70
N GLU A 144 17.32 -15.36 -15.13
CA GLU A 144 18.51 -15.14 -14.31
C GLU A 144 18.22 -14.32 -13.06
N ILE A 145 17.26 -13.38 -13.09
CA ILE A 145 16.86 -12.64 -11.89
C ILE A 145 16.18 -13.57 -10.91
N ALA A 146 15.28 -14.43 -11.39
CA ALA A 146 14.63 -15.43 -10.55
C ALA A 146 15.66 -16.43 -9.98
N ASP A 147 16.57 -16.92 -10.83
CA ASP A 147 17.62 -17.87 -10.44
C ASP A 147 18.59 -17.25 -9.44
N TYR A 148 18.95 -15.98 -9.62
CA TYR A 148 19.81 -15.24 -8.70
C TYR A 148 19.16 -15.06 -7.34
N GLN A 149 17.87 -14.69 -7.31
CA GLN A 149 17.10 -14.61 -6.06
C GLN A 149 17.04 -16.00 -5.38
N LEU A 150 16.83 -17.07 -6.15
CA LEU A 150 16.85 -18.44 -5.66
C LEU A 150 18.22 -18.85 -5.09
N GLN A 151 19.32 -18.45 -5.73
CA GLN A 151 20.68 -18.71 -5.24
C GLN A 151 20.95 -17.99 -3.92
N HIS A 152 20.49 -16.74 -3.77
CA HIS A 152 20.60 -16.02 -2.49
C HIS A 152 19.78 -16.65 -1.38
N VAL A 153 18.58 -17.14 -1.69
CA VAL A 153 17.81 -17.91 -0.70
C VAL A 153 18.56 -19.18 -0.28
N LYS A 154 19.23 -19.87 -1.21
CA LYS A 154 20.06 -21.06 -0.89
C LYS A 154 21.29 -20.69 -0.06
N SER A 155 22.01 -19.63 -0.40
CA SER A 155 23.19 -19.17 0.35
C SER A 155 22.78 -18.69 1.75
N PHE A 156 21.63 -18.03 1.86
CA PHE A 156 21.02 -17.62 3.11
C PHE A 156 20.66 -18.83 3.98
N LYS A 157 20.01 -19.87 3.42
CA LYS A 157 19.76 -21.13 4.14
C LYS A 157 21.04 -21.75 4.68
N LYS A 158 22.10 -21.79 3.86
CA LYS A 158 23.41 -22.32 4.27
C LYS A 158 23.99 -21.51 5.44
N ARG A 159 23.86 -20.18 5.39
CA ARG A 159 24.32 -19.27 6.46
C ARG A 159 23.50 -19.40 7.73
N ILE A 160 22.17 -19.46 7.67
CA ILE A 160 21.33 -19.73 8.86
C ILE A 160 21.72 -21.06 9.49
N LYS A 161 21.91 -22.10 8.67
CA LYS A 161 22.36 -23.41 9.16
C LYS A 161 23.75 -23.35 9.82
N SER A 162 24.69 -22.57 9.26
CA SER A 162 26.03 -22.41 9.86
C SER A 162 26.01 -21.60 11.16
N LEU A 163 25.22 -20.53 11.23
CA LEU A 163 25.05 -19.73 12.45
C LEU A 163 24.38 -20.54 13.56
N GLN A 164 23.47 -21.46 13.22
CA GLN A 164 22.87 -22.39 14.19
C GLN A 164 23.85 -23.43 14.75
N THR A 165 24.90 -23.79 13.99
CA THR A 165 25.92 -24.76 14.41
C THR A 165 27.09 -24.13 15.16
N ASP A 166 27.34 -22.83 14.99
CA ASP A 166 28.44 -22.13 15.65
C ASP A 166 28.17 -21.92 17.14
N ALA A 167 28.99 -22.54 17.99
CA ALA A 167 28.87 -22.49 19.46
C ALA A 167 28.96 -21.05 20.02
N HIS A 168 29.53 -20.12 19.26
CA HIS A 168 29.70 -18.73 19.65
C HIS A 168 28.37 -17.95 19.74
N TRP A 169 27.32 -18.38 19.03
CA TRP A 169 25.96 -17.83 19.15
C TRP A 169 25.26 -18.20 20.47
N ARG A 170 25.86 -19.06 21.31
CA ARG A 170 25.36 -19.32 22.67
C ARG A 170 25.78 -18.25 23.68
N ARG A 171 26.67 -17.31 23.31
CA ARG A 171 26.99 -16.15 24.14
C ARG A 171 26.11 -14.99 23.66
N GLU A 172 25.03 -14.75 24.41
CA GLU A 172 23.92 -13.87 24.05
C GLU A 172 24.34 -12.42 23.71
N PRO A 173 23.82 -11.85 22.61
CA PRO A 173 23.52 -10.42 22.55
C PRO A 173 22.29 -10.16 23.41
N SER A 174 22.40 -9.29 24.42
CA SER A 174 21.38 -8.97 25.43
C SER A 174 20.04 -8.39 24.92
N TYR A 175 19.84 -8.38 23.60
CA TYR A 175 18.66 -7.84 22.93
C TYR A 175 17.92 -8.85 22.02
N LEU A 176 18.50 -10.03 21.74
CA LEU A 176 17.80 -11.11 21.02
C LEU A 176 17.35 -12.15 22.03
N THR A 177 16.04 -12.35 22.14
CA THR A 177 15.49 -13.23 23.17
C THR A 177 15.62 -14.70 22.74
N SER A 178 15.77 -15.61 23.70
CA SER A 178 15.87 -17.06 23.50
C SER A 178 14.75 -17.70 22.64
N ASN A 179 13.66 -16.99 22.38
CA ASN A 179 12.56 -17.43 21.52
C ASN A 179 12.80 -17.22 20.02
N GLU A 180 13.55 -16.20 19.59
CA GLU A 180 13.93 -16.02 18.17
C GLU A 180 14.85 -17.16 17.71
N LEU A 181 15.70 -17.65 18.63
CA LEU A 181 16.49 -18.86 18.45
C LEU A 181 15.64 -20.14 18.41
N TYR A 182 14.59 -20.22 19.24
CA TYR A 182 13.71 -21.39 19.29
C TYR A 182 12.83 -21.52 18.05
N GLU A 183 12.33 -20.40 17.52
CA GLU A 183 11.64 -20.35 16.22
C GLU A 183 12.56 -20.88 15.12
N SER A 184 13.83 -20.46 15.07
CA SER A 184 14.80 -20.93 14.07
C SER A 184 15.06 -22.46 14.11
N LYS A 185 14.99 -23.09 15.30
CA LYS A 185 15.17 -24.55 15.47
C LYS A 185 13.94 -25.35 15.04
N SER A 186 12.74 -24.78 15.19
CA SER A 186 11.49 -25.36 14.67
C SER A 186 11.40 -25.28 13.14
N TYR A 187 12.01 -24.27 12.52
CA TYR A 187 12.02 -24.08 11.06
C TYR A 187 12.89 -25.08 10.28
N SER A 188 13.84 -25.79 10.92
CA SER A 188 14.86 -26.56 10.18
C SER A 188 14.52 -28.05 9.93
N LYS A 189 13.53 -28.63 10.63
CA LYS A 189 13.27 -30.08 10.54
C LYS A 189 12.40 -30.52 9.36
N ASN A 190 11.67 -29.62 8.69
CA ASN A 190 10.87 -29.92 7.50
C ASN A 190 11.30 -29.00 6.33
N ASN A 191 12.30 -29.41 5.55
CA ASN A 191 12.93 -28.62 4.49
C ASN A 191 12.04 -28.31 3.26
N SER A 192 10.74 -28.63 3.26
CA SER A 192 9.80 -28.38 2.15
C SER A 192 9.10 -27.02 2.21
N TYR A 193 9.22 -26.26 3.31
CA TYR A 193 8.45 -25.02 3.54
C TYR A 193 8.87 -23.81 2.68
N TYR A 194 10.06 -23.83 2.09
CA TYR A 194 10.46 -22.80 1.15
C TYR A 194 9.99 -23.20 -0.25
N GLN A 195 8.69 -23.09 -0.50
CA GLN A 195 8.19 -23.11 -1.87
C GLN A 195 8.89 -21.99 -2.62
N THR A 196 9.58 -22.38 -3.68
CA THR A 196 10.24 -21.46 -4.59
C THR A 196 9.21 -20.50 -5.16
N TRP A 197 9.64 -19.26 -5.38
CA TRP A 197 8.87 -18.31 -6.16
C TRP A 197 8.60 -18.94 -7.52
N ASP A 198 7.36 -18.86 -7.98
CA ASP A 198 7.09 -19.19 -9.38
C ASP A 198 7.46 -17.99 -10.24
N PHE A 199 8.08 -18.26 -11.37
CA PHE A 199 8.44 -17.24 -12.33
C PHE A 199 7.50 -17.28 -13.52
N ILE A 200 7.01 -16.11 -13.92
CA ILE A 200 6.19 -15.96 -15.12
C ILE A 200 6.90 -14.97 -16.05
N PRO A 201 7.30 -15.40 -17.27
CA PRO A 201 7.85 -14.52 -18.28
C PRO A 201 6.89 -13.37 -18.59
N LEU A 202 7.42 -12.14 -18.61
CA LEU A 202 6.63 -10.94 -18.84
C LEU A 202 6.28 -10.70 -20.31
N GLU A 203 6.94 -11.35 -21.26
CA GLU A 203 6.86 -11.10 -22.71
C GLU A 203 5.44 -10.92 -23.25
N LYS A 204 4.46 -11.69 -22.75
CA LYS A 204 3.04 -11.64 -23.17
C LYS A 204 2.20 -10.59 -22.43
N HIS A 205 2.82 -9.84 -21.53
CA HIS A 205 2.17 -8.98 -20.54
C HIS A 205 2.77 -7.57 -20.54
N LEU A 206 3.51 -7.21 -21.59
CA LEU A 206 4.13 -5.90 -21.75
C LEU A 206 3.36 -5.02 -22.74
N THR A 207 3.51 -3.72 -22.57
CA THR A 207 3.27 -2.72 -23.62
C THR A 207 4.32 -2.82 -24.73
N ALA A 208 4.11 -2.12 -25.85
CA ALA A 208 5.11 -1.99 -26.92
C ALA A 208 6.48 -1.48 -26.40
N HIS A 209 6.49 -0.68 -25.32
CA HIS A 209 7.72 -0.19 -24.69
C HIS A 209 8.29 -1.13 -23.60
N GLY A 210 7.82 -2.38 -23.52
CA GLY A 210 8.35 -3.36 -22.58
C GLY A 210 7.96 -3.12 -21.12
N ARG A 211 6.87 -2.37 -20.85
CA ARG A 211 6.38 -2.13 -19.48
C ARG A 211 5.21 -3.05 -19.11
N PRO A 212 5.17 -3.63 -17.89
CA PRO A 212 4.11 -4.57 -17.51
C PRO A 212 2.72 -3.93 -17.49
N ILE A 213 1.71 -4.69 -17.91
CA ILE A 213 0.30 -4.30 -17.87
C ILE A 213 -0.38 -5.01 -16.70
N LEU A 214 -0.91 -4.24 -15.75
CA LEU A 214 -1.48 -4.76 -14.50
C LEU A 214 -2.60 -5.77 -14.74
N LYS A 215 -3.51 -5.45 -15.66
CA LYS A 215 -4.62 -6.32 -16.08
C LYS A 215 -4.13 -7.71 -16.49
N GLN A 216 -3.12 -7.76 -17.34
CA GLN A 216 -2.61 -9.01 -17.90
C GLN A 216 -1.97 -9.88 -16.83
N MET A 217 -1.27 -9.26 -15.87
CA MET A 217 -0.70 -9.96 -14.73
C MET A 217 -1.79 -10.61 -13.86
N TYR A 218 -2.87 -9.89 -13.53
CA TYR A 218 -4.00 -10.45 -12.79
C TYR A 218 -4.68 -11.60 -13.53
N LEU A 219 -4.97 -11.44 -14.82
CA LEU A 219 -5.58 -12.51 -15.64
C LEU A 219 -4.71 -13.77 -15.65
N GLU A 220 -3.39 -13.60 -15.80
CA GLU A 220 -2.47 -14.74 -15.87
C GLU A 220 -2.37 -15.47 -14.53
N VAL A 221 -2.27 -14.76 -13.39
CA VAL A 221 -2.24 -15.43 -12.08
C VAL A 221 -3.57 -16.09 -11.75
N GLN A 222 -4.70 -15.48 -12.11
CA GLN A 222 -6.03 -16.07 -11.89
C GLN A 222 -6.28 -17.32 -12.73
N ARG A 223 -5.68 -17.38 -13.92
CA ARG A 223 -5.71 -18.55 -14.80
C ARG A 223 -4.89 -19.71 -14.25
N ARG A 224 -3.72 -19.44 -13.67
CA ARG A 224 -2.78 -20.48 -13.19
C ARG A 224 -3.05 -20.95 -11.76
N TYR A 225 -3.47 -20.05 -10.89
CA TYR A 225 -3.57 -20.32 -9.45
C TYR A 225 -5.01 -20.15 -8.98
N ASN A 226 -5.50 -21.12 -8.22
CA ASN A 226 -6.81 -21.05 -7.59
C ASN A 226 -6.63 -20.59 -6.14
N SER A 227 -6.68 -19.28 -5.91
CA SER A 227 -6.56 -18.67 -4.59
C SER A 227 -7.82 -17.90 -4.21
N ASP A 228 -8.06 -17.78 -2.91
CA ASP A 228 -9.14 -16.95 -2.37
C ASP A 228 -8.90 -15.47 -2.71
N LEU A 229 -7.63 -15.07 -2.64
CA LEU A 229 -7.17 -13.70 -2.82
C LEU A 229 -6.01 -13.62 -3.82
N TYR A 230 -5.99 -12.52 -4.56
CA TYR A 230 -4.93 -12.16 -5.50
C TYR A 230 -4.40 -10.78 -5.14
N MET A 231 -3.09 -10.69 -4.95
CA MET A 231 -2.41 -9.51 -4.45
C MET A 231 -1.35 -9.05 -5.43
N TYR A 232 -1.54 -7.87 -6.01
CA TYR A 232 -0.44 -7.13 -6.62
C TYR A 232 0.24 -6.29 -5.53
N VAL A 233 1.56 -6.23 -5.58
CA VAL A 233 2.36 -5.38 -4.70
C VAL A 233 3.63 -4.93 -5.41
N ASN A 234 4.02 -3.66 -5.21
CA ASN A 234 5.30 -3.15 -5.71
C ASN A 234 6.48 -3.87 -5.04
N GLY A 235 7.54 -4.15 -5.81
CA GLY A 235 8.69 -4.94 -5.37
C GLY A 235 9.61 -4.28 -4.32
N ASP A 236 9.24 -3.10 -3.83
CA ASP A 236 9.95 -2.31 -2.81
C ASP A 236 9.12 -2.14 -1.52
N ILE A 237 8.06 -2.94 -1.36
CA ILE A 237 7.19 -2.93 -0.18
C ILE A 237 7.57 -4.05 0.80
N LEU A 238 7.66 -3.69 2.08
CA LEU A 238 7.85 -4.59 3.20
C LEU A 238 6.60 -4.61 4.09
N PHE A 239 6.18 -5.80 4.51
CA PHE A 239 5.07 -6.02 5.42
C PHE A 239 5.57 -6.43 6.79
N HIS A 240 5.05 -5.78 7.82
CA HIS A 240 5.10 -6.37 9.16
C HIS A 240 4.10 -7.54 9.20
N ALA A 241 4.61 -8.75 9.03
CA ALA A 241 3.90 -9.99 8.82
C ALA A 241 2.76 -10.18 9.83
N ARG A 242 3.02 -10.06 11.14
CA ARG A 242 1.99 -10.24 12.18
C ARG A 242 0.81 -9.28 12.00
N SER A 243 1.06 -7.97 11.91
CA SER A 243 0.00 -6.96 11.79
C SER A 243 -0.77 -7.08 10.47
N PHE A 244 -0.06 -7.38 9.39
CA PHE A 244 -0.66 -7.53 8.05
C PHE A 244 -1.56 -8.76 7.99
N LEU A 245 -1.06 -9.92 8.44
CA LEU A 245 -1.80 -11.17 8.42
C LEU A 245 -2.98 -11.12 9.39
N HIS A 246 -2.79 -10.61 10.61
CA HIS A 246 -3.88 -10.41 11.57
C HIS A 246 -5.01 -9.55 10.98
N THR A 247 -4.65 -8.46 10.30
CA THR A 247 -5.63 -7.63 9.59
C THR A 247 -6.36 -8.41 8.50
N LEU A 248 -5.63 -9.12 7.64
CA LEU A 248 -6.19 -9.86 6.51
C LEU A 248 -7.19 -10.92 6.97
N TYR A 249 -6.83 -11.64 8.03
CA TYR A 249 -7.65 -12.64 8.68
C TYR A 249 -8.90 -12.05 9.32
N GLY A 250 -8.75 -10.95 10.06
CA GLY A 250 -9.90 -10.23 10.61
C GLY A 250 -10.89 -9.83 9.51
N ILE A 251 -10.39 -9.27 8.40
CA ILE A 251 -11.26 -8.90 7.26
C ILE A 251 -11.99 -10.12 6.71
N LYS A 252 -11.30 -11.25 6.51
CA LYS A 252 -11.92 -12.48 6.01
C LYS A 252 -13.04 -12.96 6.93
N GLN A 253 -12.77 -13.05 8.23
CA GLN A 253 -13.76 -13.44 9.23
C GLN A 253 -14.96 -12.51 9.19
N PHE A 254 -14.72 -11.20 9.16
CA PHE A 254 -15.78 -10.19 9.08
C PHE A 254 -16.63 -10.28 7.80
N VAL A 255 -16.03 -10.70 6.68
CA VAL A 255 -16.76 -10.96 5.42
C VAL A 255 -17.57 -12.25 5.50
N ASP A 256 -17.00 -13.31 6.07
CA ASP A 256 -17.65 -14.62 6.23
C ASP A 256 -18.86 -14.54 7.18
N ASP A 257 -18.69 -13.90 8.34
CA ASP A 257 -19.72 -13.77 9.39
C ASP A 257 -20.96 -13.04 8.90
N ARG A 258 -20.78 -12.04 8.04
CA ARG A 258 -21.90 -11.22 7.55
C ARG A 258 -22.75 -11.93 6.50
N LYS A 259 -22.43 -13.18 6.11
CA LYS A 259 -23.05 -13.90 4.98
C LYS A 259 -23.27 -12.96 3.79
N THR A 260 -22.33 -12.03 3.56
CA THR A 260 -22.55 -10.94 2.62
C THR A 260 -22.86 -11.55 1.26
N LYS A 261 -23.90 -11.05 0.59
CA LYS A 261 -24.28 -11.55 -0.75
C LYS A 261 -23.17 -11.31 -1.78
N THR A 262 -22.25 -10.37 -1.51
CA THR A 262 -21.18 -10.01 -2.45
C THR A 262 -19.82 -10.44 -1.91
N LYS A 263 -19.26 -11.52 -2.49
CA LYS A 263 -17.87 -11.95 -2.26
C LYS A 263 -16.83 -11.04 -2.96
N LYS A 264 -17.16 -9.76 -3.20
CA LYS A 264 -16.36 -8.80 -3.97
C LYS A 264 -15.75 -7.77 -3.04
N TRP A 265 -14.44 -7.84 -2.89
CA TRP A 265 -13.69 -6.99 -1.96
C TRP A 265 -12.35 -6.56 -2.54
N LEU A 266 -11.97 -5.33 -2.25
CA LEU A 266 -10.65 -4.73 -2.53
C LEU A 266 -10.06 -4.29 -1.20
N ILE A 267 -8.85 -4.72 -0.91
CA ILE A 267 -8.05 -4.29 0.24
C ILE A 267 -6.87 -3.50 -0.29
N PHE A 268 -6.62 -2.34 0.31
CA PHE A 268 -5.47 -1.50 0.03
C PHE A 268 -5.04 -0.81 1.32
N GLY A 269 -3.88 -0.16 1.29
CA GLY A 269 -3.44 0.65 2.42
C GLY A 269 -2.29 1.57 2.04
N GLY A 270 -2.16 2.64 2.80
CA GLY A 270 -1.00 3.51 2.77
C GLY A 270 0.20 2.84 3.40
N ARG A 271 1.37 3.30 2.98
CA ARG A 271 2.68 2.83 3.45
C ARG A 271 3.40 3.94 4.19
N ARG A 272 4.47 3.57 4.89
CA ARG A 272 5.41 4.53 5.49
C ARG A 272 6.69 4.59 4.67
N GLU A 273 7.11 5.80 4.28
CA GLU A 273 8.39 5.96 3.57
C GLU A 273 9.56 5.79 4.51
N VAL A 274 10.51 4.94 4.14
CA VAL A 274 11.78 4.80 4.83
C VAL A 274 12.90 4.98 3.81
N SER A 275 13.78 5.97 4.03
CA SER A 275 15.01 6.13 3.25
C SER A 275 16.00 5.03 3.68
N PHE A 276 16.27 4.09 2.77
CA PHE A 276 17.25 3.02 3.03
C PHE A 276 18.68 3.46 2.69
N TYR A 277 18.85 4.58 1.99
CA TYR A 277 20.17 5.09 1.64
C TYR A 277 20.84 5.86 2.77
N ASP A 278 20.10 6.69 3.51
CA ASP A 278 20.64 7.39 4.69
C ASP A 278 21.05 6.41 5.79
N GLN A 279 20.46 5.21 5.76
CA GLN A 279 20.78 4.11 6.67
C GLN A 279 21.98 3.27 6.24
N LYS A 280 22.65 3.55 5.10
CA LYS A 280 23.89 2.85 4.71
C LYS A 280 24.97 2.88 5.80
N LYS A 281 24.99 3.90 6.67
CA LYS A 281 25.91 3.97 7.84
C LYS A 281 25.51 3.05 9.01
N LYS A 282 24.27 2.55 9.07
CA LYS A 282 23.78 1.58 10.07
C LYS A 282 23.54 0.17 9.50
N MET A 283 23.52 0.02 8.18
CA MET A 283 23.43 -1.28 7.49
C MET A 283 24.80 -1.94 7.34
N THR A 284 25.62 -1.92 8.39
CA THR A 284 26.78 -2.79 8.48
C THR A 284 26.30 -4.23 8.69
N ARG A 285 26.15 -4.95 7.58
CA ARG A 285 26.26 -6.42 7.41
C ARG A 285 25.25 -7.38 8.05
N GLU A 286 24.33 -6.98 8.94
CA GLU A 286 23.55 -8.01 9.69
C GLU A 286 22.03 -7.82 9.79
N LEU A 287 21.45 -6.69 9.37
CA LEU A 287 20.00 -6.48 9.45
C LEU A 287 19.31 -6.98 8.18
N GLN A 288 18.93 -8.24 8.19
CA GLN A 288 18.00 -8.81 7.23
C GLN A 288 16.58 -8.40 7.65
N TYR A 289 15.97 -7.47 6.92
CA TYR A 289 14.62 -6.93 7.18
C TYR A 289 13.48 -7.94 6.94
N GLY A 290 13.76 -9.21 7.18
CA GLY A 290 12.78 -10.27 7.16
C GLY A 290 11.82 -10.22 8.35
N HIS A 291 12.27 -9.71 9.50
CA HIS A 291 11.50 -9.81 10.73
C HIS A 291 10.73 -8.52 11.10
N ASP A 292 9.64 -8.74 11.84
CA ASP A 292 8.70 -7.71 12.27
C ASP A 292 9.33 -6.67 13.21
N ALA A 293 10.37 -7.08 13.94
CA ALA A 293 11.10 -6.22 14.88
C ALA A 293 11.83 -5.08 14.14
N GLU A 294 12.51 -5.39 13.04
CA GLU A 294 13.22 -4.40 12.22
C GLU A 294 12.25 -3.50 11.51
N ILE A 295 11.17 -4.05 10.92
CA ILE A 295 10.12 -3.25 10.27
C ILE A 295 9.49 -2.29 11.27
N THR A 296 9.22 -2.75 12.49
CA THR A 296 8.77 -1.89 13.58
C THR A 296 9.79 -0.80 13.86
N ASN A 297 11.07 -1.15 14.02
CA ASN A 297 12.11 -0.20 14.36
C ASN A 297 12.30 0.90 13.29
N VAL A 298 12.41 0.51 12.02
CA VAL A 298 12.62 1.48 10.92
C VAL A 298 11.39 2.34 10.66
N SER A 299 10.20 1.86 11.01
CA SER A 299 8.96 2.59 10.79
C SER A 299 8.52 3.51 11.94
N ARG A 300 9.17 3.43 13.11
CA ARG A 300 8.83 4.25 14.29
C ARG A 300 8.83 5.75 13.99
N ASN A 301 9.80 6.20 13.20
CA ASN A 301 10.00 7.61 12.89
C ASN A 301 9.52 7.99 11.48
N SER A 302 8.97 7.05 10.72
CA SER A 302 8.45 7.34 9.40
C SER A 302 7.00 7.79 9.46
N ARG A 303 6.66 8.72 8.58
CA ARG A 303 5.29 9.19 8.39
C ARG A 303 4.57 8.24 7.44
N VAL A 304 3.30 7.98 7.72
CA VAL A 304 2.41 7.39 6.72
C VAL A 304 2.34 8.38 5.56
N MET A 305 2.61 7.90 4.35
CA MET A 305 2.61 8.76 3.18
C MET A 305 1.18 9.26 2.87
N ASN A 306 1.09 10.29 2.03
CA ASN A 306 -0.19 10.74 1.52
C ASN A 306 -0.91 9.61 0.78
N GLN A 307 -2.20 9.80 0.56
CA GLN A 307 -3.09 8.77 0.00
C GLN A 307 -2.85 8.53 -1.49
N ASN A 308 -1.92 9.28 -2.09
CA ASN A 308 -1.60 9.26 -3.51
C ASN A 308 -0.62 8.13 -3.87
N ALA A 309 -0.18 7.35 -2.89
CA ALA A 309 0.81 6.30 -3.05
C ALA A 309 0.29 5.00 -2.44
N LEU A 310 -0.55 4.31 -3.20
CA LEU A 310 -1.01 2.97 -2.89
C LEU A 310 -0.20 1.97 -3.71
N ASP A 311 0.51 1.10 -3.03
CA ASP A 311 1.54 0.24 -3.66
C ASP A 311 1.19 -1.25 -3.58
N PHE A 312 0.02 -1.58 -3.04
CA PHE A 312 -0.48 -2.95 -3.02
C PHE A 312 -2.01 -2.98 -3.05
N PHE A 313 -2.54 -4.01 -3.72
CA PHE A 313 -3.98 -4.24 -3.89
C PHE A 313 -4.27 -5.72 -3.75
N ILE A 314 -5.12 -6.07 -2.79
CA ILE A 314 -5.58 -7.44 -2.57
C ILE A 314 -7.04 -7.49 -2.98
N CYS A 315 -7.39 -8.43 -3.85
CA CYS A 315 -8.77 -8.59 -4.28
C CYS A 315 -9.16 -10.05 -4.32
N SER A 316 -10.44 -10.32 -4.10
CA SER A 316 -10.99 -11.65 -4.36
C SER A 316 -10.95 -11.98 -5.85
N LYS A 317 -11.01 -13.28 -6.16
CA LYS A 317 -11.18 -13.77 -7.54
C LYS A 317 -12.31 -13.07 -8.31
N THR A 318 -13.38 -12.70 -7.62
CA THR A 318 -14.62 -12.18 -8.24
C THR A 318 -14.78 -10.66 -8.15
N SER A 319 -13.81 -9.96 -7.54
CA SER A 319 -13.91 -8.52 -7.29
C SER A 319 -13.97 -7.74 -8.59
N PHE A 320 -12.99 -7.96 -9.47
CA PHE A 320 -12.89 -7.28 -10.75
C PHE A 320 -13.16 -8.25 -11.90
N GLN A 321 -13.89 -7.77 -12.90
CA GLN A 321 -13.89 -8.37 -14.22
C GLN A 321 -12.64 -7.87 -14.95
N TRP A 322 -11.49 -8.49 -14.69
CA TRP A 322 -10.20 -7.98 -15.18
C TRP A 322 -10.19 -7.77 -16.70
N ALA A 323 -10.92 -8.58 -17.47
CA ALA A 323 -11.11 -8.37 -18.91
C ALA A 323 -11.64 -6.97 -19.30
N LEU A 324 -12.41 -6.31 -18.41
CA LEU A 324 -12.96 -4.97 -18.60
C LEU A 324 -12.11 -3.86 -17.97
N VAL A 325 -11.12 -4.22 -17.13
CA VAL A 325 -10.19 -3.25 -16.57
C VAL A 325 -9.30 -2.74 -17.72
N PRO A 326 -9.04 -1.42 -17.82
CA PRO A 326 -8.13 -0.88 -18.81
C PRO A 326 -6.70 -1.42 -18.67
N ASN A 327 -5.91 -1.29 -19.74
CA ASN A 327 -4.52 -1.72 -19.78
C ASN A 327 -3.59 -0.75 -19.02
N PHE A 328 -3.81 -0.60 -17.72
CA PHE A 328 -2.94 0.20 -16.87
C PHE A 328 -1.52 -0.34 -16.86
N VAL A 329 -0.57 0.56 -17.09
CA VAL A 329 0.85 0.23 -17.08
C VAL A 329 1.36 0.34 -15.65
N VAL A 330 2.00 -0.73 -15.18
CA VAL A 330 2.69 -0.76 -13.89
C VAL A 330 3.83 0.25 -13.90
N SER A 331 4.11 0.89 -12.77
CA SER A 331 5.08 1.99 -12.56
C SER A 331 4.68 3.37 -13.08
N LEU A 332 3.49 3.49 -13.70
CA LEU A 332 2.88 4.79 -13.98
C LEU A 332 1.83 5.13 -12.91
N PRO A 333 1.55 6.41 -12.64
CA PRO A 333 0.58 6.83 -11.63
C PRO A 333 -0.86 6.41 -11.99
N LEU A 334 -1.80 6.65 -11.08
CA LEU A 334 -3.26 6.64 -11.27
C LEU A 334 -4.01 5.31 -11.41
N PHE A 335 -3.35 4.19 -11.74
CA PHE A 335 -4.06 2.90 -11.79
C PHE A 335 -4.63 2.51 -10.42
N ASP A 336 -3.92 2.89 -9.36
CA ASP A 336 -4.27 2.69 -7.97
C ASP A 336 -5.57 3.41 -7.58
N HIS A 337 -5.63 4.71 -7.90
CA HIS A 337 -6.81 5.54 -7.68
C HIS A 337 -7.99 5.01 -8.48
N TRP A 338 -7.73 4.57 -9.72
CA TRP A 338 -8.77 4.01 -10.57
C TRP A 338 -9.40 2.77 -9.94
N LEU A 339 -8.61 1.83 -9.44
CA LEU A 339 -9.11 0.61 -8.80
C LEU A 339 -10.03 0.92 -7.63
N VAL A 340 -9.67 1.90 -6.81
CA VAL A 340 -10.46 2.32 -5.64
C VAL A 340 -11.76 3.01 -6.07
N LEU A 341 -11.71 3.95 -7.02
CA LEU A 341 -12.89 4.64 -7.52
C LEU A 341 -13.85 3.71 -8.27
N TYR A 342 -13.32 2.85 -9.14
CA TYR A 342 -14.09 1.87 -9.88
C TYR A 342 -14.76 0.88 -8.93
N SER A 343 -14.06 0.44 -7.88
CA SER A 343 -14.62 -0.40 -6.83
C SER A 343 -15.88 0.20 -6.22
N ASN A 344 -15.85 1.48 -5.85
CA ASN A 344 -17.02 2.17 -5.34
C ASN A 344 -18.14 2.28 -6.37
N LYS A 345 -17.81 2.61 -7.62
CA LYS A 345 -18.77 2.75 -8.73
C LYS A 345 -19.55 1.45 -8.97
N VAL A 346 -18.88 0.30 -8.90
CA VAL A 346 -19.49 -1.02 -9.19
C VAL A 346 -19.86 -1.82 -7.94
N GLY A 347 -19.74 -1.21 -6.75
CA GLY A 347 -20.16 -1.79 -5.48
C GLY A 347 -19.28 -2.93 -4.96
N ILE A 348 -17.99 -2.91 -5.25
CA ILE A 348 -16.98 -3.74 -4.58
C ILE A 348 -16.75 -3.14 -3.18
N GLU A 349 -16.74 -3.97 -2.14
CA GLU A 349 -16.47 -3.51 -0.77
C GLU A 349 -14.98 -3.21 -0.62
N THR A 350 -14.65 -2.03 -0.08
CA THR A 350 -13.25 -1.60 0.07
C THR A 350 -12.80 -1.61 1.52
N PHE A 351 -11.58 -2.10 1.76
CA PHE A 351 -10.95 -2.16 3.07
C PHE A 351 -9.64 -1.39 3.04
N ASP A 352 -9.53 -0.39 3.91
CA ASP A 352 -8.32 0.39 4.04
C ASP A 352 -7.56 -0.03 5.30
N ILE A 353 -6.43 -0.68 5.10
CA ILE A 353 -5.68 -1.32 6.19
C ILE A 353 -4.53 -0.46 6.73
N THR A 354 -4.44 0.80 6.35
CA THR A 354 -3.31 1.69 6.71
C THR A 354 -3.02 1.74 8.21
N ASN A 355 -4.07 1.66 9.04
CA ASN A 355 -3.96 1.82 10.48
C ASN A 355 -3.80 0.48 11.23
N THR A 356 -4.07 -0.65 10.58
CA THR A 356 -4.02 -1.98 11.21
C THR A 356 -2.86 -2.82 10.69
N ALA A 357 -2.44 -2.60 9.45
CA ALA A 357 -1.28 -3.24 8.85
C ALA A 357 -0.15 -2.23 8.72
N ARG A 358 0.99 -2.55 9.34
CA ARG A 358 2.20 -1.75 9.18
C ARG A 358 2.91 -2.17 7.89
N VAL A 359 2.91 -1.25 6.93
CA VAL A 359 3.54 -1.40 5.61
C VAL A 359 4.62 -0.34 5.43
N VAL A 360 5.80 -0.76 4.97
CA VAL A 360 6.96 0.12 4.74
C VAL A 360 7.31 0.11 3.27
N HIS A 361 7.62 1.28 2.72
CA HIS A 361 8.22 1.41 1.42
C HIS A 361 9.70 1.71 1.52
N GLN A 362 10.48 1.00 0.73
CA GLN A 362 11.91 1.17 0.65
C GLN A 362 12.27 2.24 -0.37
N LYS A 363 12.51 3.46 0.10
CA LYS A 363 12.94 4.56 -0.76
C LYS A 363 14.42 4.38 -1.11
N GLY A 364 14.68 4.15 -2.40
CA GLY A 364 16.03 4.08 -2.95
C GLY A 364 16.68 5.46 -3.11
N VAL A 365 17.89 5.48 -3.68
CA VAL A 365 18.51 6.75 -4.11
C VAL A 365 17.68 7.28 -5.26
N GLN A 366 17.05 8.44 -5.06
CA GLN A 366 16.46 9.19 -6.16
C GLN A 366 17.61 9.72 -7.02
N LYS A 367 18.09 8.94 -7.98
CA LYS A 367 18.85 9.53 -9.09
C LYS A 367 17.83 10.32 -9.91
N LEU A 368 18.08 11.62 -10.11
CA LEU A 368 17.34 12.54 -10.98
C LEU A 368 16.81 11.80 -12.21
N LYS A 369 15.56 11.33 -12.14
CA LYS A 369 14.89 10.55 -13.20
C LYS A 369 13.66 11.30 -13.70
N ASP A 370 13.54 12.58 -13.38
CA ASP A 370 12.30 13.32 -13.57
C ASP A 370 11.98 13.55 -15.06
N SER A 371 12.97 13.52 -15.97
CA SER A 371 12.73 13.82 -17.39
C SER A 371 12.14 12.67 -18.25
N ILE A 372 12.29 11.40 -17.83
CA ILE A 372 11.79 10.25 -18.63
C ILE A 372 10.37 9.84 -18.20
N TYR A 373 9.99 10.11 -16.94
CA TYR A 373 8.65 9.80 -16.44
C TYR A 373 7.61 10.82 -16.93
N GLU A 374 7.98 12.10 -17.06
CA GLU A 374 7.05 13.18 -17.44
C GLU A 374 6.26 12.92 -18.73
N LYS A 375 6.86 12.30 -19.76
CA LYS A 375 6.15 11.99 -21.02
C LYS A 375 5.30 10.72 -20.95
N ALA A 376 5.64 9.79 -20.05
CA ALA A 376 4.93 8.52 -19.93
C ALA A 376 3.74 8.61 -18.95
N ASP A 377 3.76 9.57 -18.01
CA ASP A 377 2.69 9.80 -17.03
C ASP A 377 1.32 10.06 -17.67
N ASP A 378 1.32 10.56 -18.91
CA ASP A 378 0.09 10.85 -19.64
C ASP A 378 -0.69 9.59 -20.06
N LEU A 379 -0.06 8.42 -20.21
CA LEU A 379 -0.78 7.23 -20.68
C LEU A 379 -1.82 6.74 -19.65
N ASN A 380 -1.41 6.49 -18.41
CA ASN A 380 -2.35 6.07 -17.37
C ASN A 380 -3.36 7.17 -17.05
N ARG A 381 -2.96 8.44 -17.16
CA ARG A 381 -3.86 9.58 -16.99
C ARG A 381 -4.94 9.62 -18.07
N PHE A 382 -4.57 9.46 -19.32
CA PHE A 382 -5.51 9.36 -20.44
C PHE A 382 -6.48 8.20 -20.25
N ILE A 383 -5.97 7.02 -19.89
CA ILE A 383 -6.79 5.84 -19.57
C ILE A 383 -7.75 6.14 -18.41
N PHE A 384 -7.27 6.80 -17.36
CA PHE A 384 -8.06 7.15 -16.18
C PHE A 384 -9.22 8.09 -16.53
N ASP A 385 -8.93 9.19 -17.25
CA ASP A 385 -9.90 10.22 -17.60
C ASP A 385 -10.98 9.69 -18.56
N THR A 386 -10.59 8.84 -19.51
CA THR A 386 -11.51 8.25 -20.50
C THR A 386 -12.37 7.13 -19.93
N SER A 387 -11.82 6.23 -19.11
CA SER A 387 -12.51 5.02 -18.67
C SER A 387 -13.58 5.24 -17.59
N LEU A 388 -13.42 6.24 -16.72
CA LEU A 388 -14.43 6.53 -15.71
C LEU A 388 -15.52 7.49 -16.21
N GLY A 389 -15.29 8.15 -17.35
CA GLY A 389 -16.13 9.22 -17.87
C GLY A 389 -16.11 10.47 -16.97
N ILE A 390 -15.03 10.68 -16.21
CA ILE A 390 -14.90 11.80 -15.26
C ILE A 390 -13.85 12.75 -15.82
N ARG A 391 -14.26 13.77 -16.58
CA ARG A 391 -13.34 14.74 -17.23
C ARG A 391 -12.68 15.75 -16.27
N CYS A 392 -13.03 15.76 -14.98
CA CYS A 392 -12.53 16.76 -14.00
C CYS A 392 -11.75 16.13 -12.82
N ALA A 393 -11.13 14.98 -13.04
CA ALA A 393 -10.99 13.98 -11.98
C ALA A 393 -9.71 13.98 -11.15
N PHE A 394 -8.59 14.59 -11.54
CA PHE A 394 -7.38 14.41 -10.73
C PHE A 394 -7.53 15.03 -9.33
N ASP A 395 -7.83 16.33 -9.24
CA ASP A 395 -8.02 17.00 -7.95
C ASP A 395 -9.28 16.51 -7.22
N THR A 396 -10.34 16.18 -7.96
CA THR A 396 -11.58 15.67 -7.35
C THR A 396 -11.49 14.20 -6.94
N SER A 397 -10.66 13.37 -7.56
CA SER A 397 -10.41 11.98 -7.14
C SER A 397 -9.60 11.95 -5.85
N MET A 398 -8.60 12.82 -5.75
CA MET A 398 -7.83 13.02 -4.53
C MET A 398 -8.70 13.50 -3.37
N ALA A 399 -9.56 14.49 -3.63
CA ALA A 399 -10.55 14.94 -2.67
C ALA A 399 -11.57 13.84 -2.32
N ARG A 400 -12.00 13.02 -3.30
CA ARG A 400 -12.95 11.91 -3.10
C ARG A 400 -12.35 10.78 -2.28
N LEU A 401 -11.09 10.39 -2.49
CA LEU A 401 -10.41 9.39 -1.65
C LEU A 401 -10.33 9.89 -0.19
N HIS A 402 -10.00 11.16 -0.03
CA HIS A 402 -9.98 11.81 1.28
C HIS A 402 -11.39 11.83 1.93
N CYS A 403 -12.44 12.13 1.15
CA CYS A 403 -13.83 12.11 1.61
C CYS A 403 -14.34 10.70 1.93
N MET A 404 -13.94 9.69 1.16
CA MET A 404 -14.30 8.29 1.41
C MET A 404 -13.84 7.85 2.79
N ARG A 405 -12.63 8.24 3.22
CA ARG A 405 -12.13 7.97 4.58
C ARG A 405 -12.93 8.67 5.68
N LYS A 406 -13.40 9.90 5.44
CA LYS A 406 -14.24 10.63 6.40
C LYS A 406 -15.63 9.99 6.54
N ALA A 407 -16.14 9.39 5.47
CA ALA A 407 -17.41 8.66 5.48
C ALA A 407 -17.28 7.24 6.07
N THR A 408 -16.08 6.83 6.47
CA THR A 408 -15.83 5.47 6.93
C THR A 408 -16.29 5.23 8.35
N LYS A 409 -17.08 4.17 8.57
CA LYS A 409 -17.31 3.64 9.91
C LYS A 409 -16.09 2.82 10.32
N ILE A 410 -15.33 3.31 11.30
CA ILE A 410 -14.37 2.48 12.02
C ILE A 410 -15.19 1.37 12.70
N ARG A 411 -14.88 0.11 12.40
CA ARG A 411 -15.51 -1.04 13.05
C ARG A 411 -14.44 -1.91 13.64
N ARG A 412 -14.62 -2.30 14.91
CA ARG A 412 -13.77 -3.34 15.47
C ARG A 412 -14.00 -4.65 14.74
N VAL A 413 -12.91 -5.25 14.31
CA VAL A 413 -12.88 -6.59 13.76
C VAL A 413 -11.97 -7.38 14.70
N GLY A 414 -12.59 -8.15 15.60
CA GLY A 414 -11.90 -8.75 16.74
C GLY A 414 -11.43 -7.69 17.76
N LYS A 415 -10.18 -7.81 18.23
CA LYS A 415 -9.55 -6.86 19.17
C LYS A 415 -8.98 -5.60 18.49
N GLU A 416 -8.95 -5.55 17.16
CA GLU A 416 -8.33 -4.46 16.40
C GLU A 416 -9.38 -3.57 15.73
N ASP A 417 -9.06 -2.28 15.61
CA ASP A 417 -9.90 -1.30 14.92
C ASP A 417 -9.65 -1.34 13.40
N VAL A 418 -10.39 -2.17 12.66
CA VAL A 418 -10.32 -2.18 11.19
C VAL A 418 -11.23 -1.11 10.59
N ILE A 419 -10.67 -0.32 9.68
CA ILE A 419 -11.43 0.74 8.99
C ILE A 419 -12.14 0.11 7.79
N VAL A 420 -13.42 -0.22 7.98
CA VAL A 420 -14.26 -0.78 6.91
C VAL A 420 -14.93 0.36 6.15
N VAL A 421 -14.46 0.64 4.94
CA VAL A 421 -15.08 1.62 4.04
C VAL A 421 -16.31 0.98 3.40
N THR A 422 -17.40 0.86 4.17
CA THR A 422 -18.67 0.33 3.65
C THR A 422 -19.41 1.38 2.83
N LYS A 423 -20.09 0.90 1.78
CA LYS A 423 -21.08 1.61 0.97
C LYS A 423 -22.05 2.48 1.79
N ASN A 424 -22.47 3.60 1.19
CA ASN A 424 -23.60 4.49 1.54
C ASN A 424 -23.28 5.92 2.03
N HIS A 425 -22.44 6.64 1.30
CA HIS A 425 -22.85 8.00 0.99
C HIS A 425 -23.18 8.07 -0.49
N LYS A 426 -24.48 8.29 -0.80
CA LYS A 426 -24.83 9.04 -2.00
C LYS A 426 -23.98 10.31 -1.88
N PHE A 427 -22.97 10.44 -2.71
CA PHE A 427 -22.26 11.70 -2.79
C PHE A 427 -23.26 12.68 -3.36
N ASP A 428 -23.86 13.50 -2.50
CA ASP A 428 -24.55 14.71 -2.93
C ASP A 428 -23.48 15.56 -3.60
N THR A 429 -23.40 15.44 -4.93
CA THR A 429 -22.65 16.40 -5.72
C THR A 429 -23.21 17.77 -5.35
N PRO A 430 -22.37 18.74 -4.95
CA PRO A 430 -22.83 20.11 -4.78
C PRO A 430 -23.60 20.47 -6.06
N ALA A 431 -24.83 20.99 -5.90
CA ALA A 431 -25.77 21.22 -7.00
C ALA A 431 -25.22 22.09 -8.15
N ASN A 432 -24.03 22.68 -7.99
CA ASN A 432 -23.39 23.56 -8.96
C ASN A 432 -22.22 22.92 -9.75
N ASN A 433 -21.88 21.64 -9.55
CA ASN A 433 -20.89 20.94 -10.38
C ASN A 433 -21.57 19.83 -11.20
N SER A 434 -22.08 20.18 -12.37
CA SER A 434 -22.69 19.28 -13.35
C SER A 434 -21.66 18.34 -13.99
N CYS A 435 -21.17 17.35 -13.25
CA CYS A 435 -20.49 16.20 -13.83
C CYS A 435 -21.56 15.22 -14.36
N ILE A 436 -22.05 15.49 -15.58
CA ILE A 436 -22.94 14.58 -16.30
C ILE A 436 -22.09 13.39 -16.79
N PHE A 437 -22.45 12.17 -16.40
CA PHE A 437 -21.85 10.94 -16.93
C PHE A 437 -22.44 10.67 -18.31
N PRO A 438 -21.71 10.82 -19.44
CA PRO A 438 -22.35 10.85 -20.74
C PRO A 438 -22.61 9.46 -21.36
N TYR A 439 -22.17 8.35 -20.75
CA TYR A 439 -22.18 7.05 -21.44
C TYR A 439 -22.76 5.90 -20.60
N PRO A 440 -23.73 5.14 -21.15
CA PRO A 440 -24.07 3.82 -20.62
C PRO A 440 -22.89 2.85 -20.79
N LEU A 441 -22.86 1.81 -19.94
CA LEU A 441 -21.84 0.74 -19.86
C LEU A 441 -21.66 -0.11 -21.14
N THR A 442 -22.25 0.29 -22.27
CA THR A 442 -22.22 -0.42 -23.55
C THR A 442 -21.36 0.28 -24.61
N ALA A 443 -20.51 1.24 -24.22
CA ALA A 443 -19.57 1.82 -25.17
C ALA A 443 -18.69 0.71 -25.78
N PRO A 444 -18.55 0.65 -27.12
CA PRO A 444 -17.71 -0.35 -27.76
C PRO A 444 -16.29 -0.24 -27.23
N ILE A 445 -15.70 -1.41 -26.95
CA ILE A 445 -14.29 -1.56 -26.63
C ILE A 445 -13.52 -0.81 -27.72
N LEU A 446 -12.84 0.28 -27.36
CA LEU A 446 -11.88 0.90 -28.26
C LEU A 446 -10.81 -0.15 -28.53
N ASP A 447 -10.69 -0.56 -29.79
CA ASP A 447 -9.54 -1.33 -30.26
C ASP A 447 -8.24 -0.61 -29.86
N PRO A 448 -7.16 -1.35 -29.59
CA PRO A 448 -5.90 -0.75 -29.21
C PRO A 448 -5.51 0.27 -30.28
N ILE A 449 -5.32 1.51 -29.82
CA ILE A 449 -4.72 2.60 -30.58
C ILE A 449 -3.50 2.01 -31.30
N SER A 450 -3.50 2.13 -32.63
CA SER A 450 -2.42 1.71 -33.51
C SER A 450 -1.08 2.23 -33.01
N ASP A 451 -0.01 1.48 -33.29
CA ASP A 451 1.39 1.62 -32.83
C ASP A 451 2.11 2.98 -33.08
N GLU A 452 1.38 4.07 -33.30
CA GLU A 452 1.92 5.43 -33.41
C GLU A 452 1.74 6.20 -32.09
N TYR A 453 2.54 5.87 -31.07
CA TYR A 453 2.86 6.78 -29.96
C TYR A 453 4.26 6.53 -29.40
#